data_AF-A0A932VJC4-F1
#
_entry.id   AF-A0A932VJC4-F1
#
_cell.length_a   1.000
_cell.length_b   1.000
_cell.length_c   1.000
_cell.angle_alpha   90.00
_cell.angle_beta   90.00
_cell.angle_gamma   90.00
#
_symmetry.space_group_name_H-M   'P 1'
#
loop_
_entity.id
_entity.type
_entity.pdbx_description
1 polymer ?
#
loop_
_entity_poly.entity_id
_entity_poly.type
_entity_poly.pdbx_seq_one_letter_code
_entity_poly.pdbx_strand_id
1 'polypeptide(L)'
;MPETSFPEEITEPHFEAPVEEPMKPAESRWEANEAEIFDRLGKKVSEVLRIKEVADNAVLAENDQVVTMMMESEIDALERKTTPEIRKKVSRLDNVRIELQLLEAEIRPFESITDPVPESTPESAARYAELIELWDQKSAERNELRNDEDLVFELNMRSVLFDLQFKHALLPRLKERKNLSGYLKNVVGLKNLDESKMKEVQWGPFDVSITLSSDHFDQVTESPGAVGIHYVGRPINLIRDGARNPEQVIEHERVHNILDATVIQFRDPSGHAVRSIRNAFQEVDDPALAMSEDQKNRLVEQETPTLLNYLHEELLAELEEAERIDFGLDLAEKHGLDKAVMTETERFVYYTGALATAGQAAKDTTRSLHRLFKEATAEDIISGASGLYLNFRHRFISMVDTMRNNLQRGKNIGPKTHTEVHALLYILPPSKYHHIKRYLDHKYGPDSGLEKQPQGAPEQGLANG
;
A
#
# COMPACT_ATOMS: atom_id res chain seq x y z
N MET A 1 32.06 -7.09 -17.26
CA MET A 1 31.09 -8.05 -16.73
C MET A 1 31.49 -8.31 -15.29
N PRO A 2 30.67 -7.94 -14.28
CA PRO A 2 30.89 -8.38 -12.92
C PRO A 2 30.11 -9.69 -12.69
N GLU A 3 30.79 -10.67 -12.11
CA GLU A 3 30.24 -11.94 -11.65
C GLU A 3 29.27 -11.68 -10.49
N THR A 4 28.00 -11.98 -10.68
CA THR A 4 27.02 -12.06 -9.60
C THR A 4 27.23 -13.40 -8.88
N SER A 5 27.98 -13.38 -7.79
CA SER A 5 28.02 -14.47 -6.82
C SER A 5 26.64 -14.59 -6.15
N PHE A 6 25.99 -15.74 -6.32
CA PHE A 6 24.81 -16.11 -5.56
C PHE A 6 25.18 -16.24 -4.07
N PRO A 7 24.38 -15.72 -3.13
CA PRO A 7 24.61 -15.97 -1.72
C PRO A 7 24.38 -17.45 -1.40
N GLU A 8 25.19 -17.96 -0.46
CA GLU A 8 25.24 -19.34 0.00
C GLU A 8 23.85 -19.94 0.31
N GLU A 9 23.71 -21.22 -0.03
CA GLU A 9 22.57 -22.09 0.23
C GLU A 9 22.14 -22.01 1.70
N ILE A 10 21.02 -21.30 1.96
CA ILE A 10 20.36 -21.33 3.26
C ILE A 10 19.61 -22.66 3.33
N THR A 11 20.14 -23.62 4.10
CA THR A 11 19.39 -24.82 4.47
C THR A 11 18.18 -24.41 5.32
N GLU A 12 16.99 -24.41 4.72
CA GLU A 12 15.73 -24.20 5.43
C GLU A 12 15.48 -25.40 6.37
N PRO A 13 15.11 -25.17 7.64
CA PRO A 13 14.68 -26.26 8.49
C PRO A 13 13.32 -26.77 8.02
N HIS A 14 13.20 -28.09 7.82
CA HIS A 14 11.92 -28.76 7.57
C HIS A 14 11.01 -28.59 8.79
N PHE A 15 9.95 -27.79 8.65
CA PHE A 15 8.84 -27.76 9.59
C PHE A 15 7.53 -27.95 8.83
N GLU A 16 6.69 -28.86 9.34
CA GLU A 16 5.35 -29.08 8.83
C GLU A 16 4.51 -27.82 9.03
N ALA A 17 3.81 -27.38 7.99
CA ALA A 17 2.91 -26.23 8.06
C ALA A 17 1.84 -26.48 9.14
N PRO A 18 1.52 -25.49 9.99
CA PRO A 18 0.47 -25.66 10.99
C PRO A 18 -0.88 -25.88 10.30
N VAL A 19 -1.63 -26.85 10.84
CA VAL A 19 -2.99 -27.21 10.45
C VAL A 19 -3.89 -25.97 10.54
N GLU A 20 -4.71 -25.74 9.50
CA GLU A 20 -5.68 -24.65 9.43
C GLU A 20 -6.45 -24.48 10.76
N GLU A 21 -6.21 -23.38 11.47
CA GLU A 21 -7.04 -23.00 12.59
C GLU A 21 -8.46 -22.63 12.09
N PRO A 22 -9.51 -22.98 12.85
CA PRO A 22 -10.89 -22.65 12.48
C PRO A 22 -11.05 -21.14 12.28
N MET A 23 -11.68 -20.75 11.16
CA MET A 23 -11.94 -19.36 10.75
C MET A 23 -12.53 -18.53 11.91
N LYS A 24 -11.98 -17.33 12.13
CA LYS A 24 -12.44 -16.39 13.15
C LYS A 24 -13.89 -15.94 12.88
N PRO A 25 -14.67 -15.53 13.90
CA PRO A 25 -16.08 -15.12 13.77
C PRO A 25 -16.38 -13.99 12.77
N ALA A 26 -15.37 -13.21 12.37
CA ALA A 26 -15.53 -12.13 11.40
C ALA A 26 -15.69 -12.64 9.97
N GLU A 27 -15.00 -13.71 9.58
CA GLU A 27 -15.13 -14.30 8.24
C GLU A 27 -16.48 -15.02 8.10
N SER A 28 -16.98 -15.65 9.16
CA SER A 28 -18.29 -16.33 9.15
C SER A 28 -19.47 -15.37 8.93
N ARG A 29 -19.34 -14.08 9.29
CA ARG A 29 -20.37 -13.06 9.00
C ARG A 29 -20.34 -12.57 7.56
N TRP A 30 -19.15 -12.57 6.96
CA TRP A 30 -18.95 -12.17 5.57
C TRP A 30 -19.55 -13.23 4.65
N GLU A 31 -19.28 -14.51 4.92
CA GLU A 31 -19.86 -15.65 4.20
C GLU A 31 -21.39 -15.75 4.36
N ALA A 32 -21.94 -15.38 5.52
CA ALA A 32 -23.39 -15.40 5.76
C ALA A 32 -24.18 -14.31 5.02
N ASN A 33 -23.53 -13.23 4.56
CA ASN A 33 -24.18 -12.07 3.93
C ASN A 33 -23.55 -11.69 2.57
N GLU A 34 -22.87 -12.63 1.90
CA GLU A 34 -22.07 -12.34 0.69
C GLU A 34 -22.84 -11.61 -0.39
N ALA A 35 -24.09 -12.00 -0.68
CA ALA A 35 -24.89 -11.37 -1.73
C ALA A 35 -25.13 -9.87 -1.47
N GLU A 36 -25.52 -9.51 -0.24
CA GLU A 36 -25.72 -8.10 0.13
C GLU A 36 -24.39 -7.31 0.13
N ILE A 37 -23.31 -7.95 0.58
CA ILE A 37 -21.97 -7.37 0.54
C ILE A 37 -21.53 -7.12 -0.91
N PHE A 38 -21.78 -8.06 -1.82
CA PHE A 38 -21.45 -7.93 -3.25
C PHE A 38 -22.27 -6.87 -3.95
N ASP A 39 -23.57 -6.75 -3.63
CA ASP A 39 -24.40 -5.66 -4.14
C ASP A 39 -23.89 -4.29 -3.71
N ARG A 40 -23.50 -4.14 -2.43
CA ARG A 40 -22.87 -2.91 -1.94
C ARG A 40 -21.51 -2.67 -2.61
N LEU A 41 -20.69 -3.70 -2.75
CA LEU A 41 -19.40 -3.61 -3.41
C LEU A 41 -19.52 -3.19 -4.88
N GLY A 42 -20.54 -3.66 -5.60
CA GLY A 42 -20.84 -3.23 -6.97
C GLY A 42 -21.17 -1.74 -7.07
N LYS A 43 -21.86 -1.18 -6.07
CA LYS A 43 -22.07 0.28 -5.98
C LYS A 43 -20.76 1.02 -5.74
N LYS A 44 -19.93 0.54 -4.80
CA LYS A 44 -18.60 1.11 -4.50
C LYS A 44 -17.69 1.11 -5.73
N VAL A 45 -17.63 -0.01 -6.46
CA VAL A 45 -16.88 -0.13 -7.74
C VAL A 45 -17.35 0.92 -8.74
N SER A 46 -18.67 1.09 -8.91
CA SER A 46 -19.21 2.09 -9.84
C SER A 46 -18.80 3.51 -9.45
N GLU A 47 -18.72 3.82 -8.16
CA GLU A 47 -18.29 5.14 -7.68
C GLU A 47 -16.79 5.38 -7.87
N VAL A 48 -15.94 4.38 -7.60
CA VAL A 48 -14.50 4.45 -7.87
C VAL A 48 -14.24 4.66 -9.36
N LEU A 49 -14.89 3.89 -10.23
CA LEU A 49 -14.73 4.01 -11.68
C LEU A 49 -15.17 5.39 -12.20
N ARG A 50 -16.26 5.94 -11.66
CA ARG A 50 -16.71 7.30 -12.00
C ARG A 50 -15.66 8.35 -11.62
N ILE A 51 -15.09 8.25 -10.42
CA ILE A 51 -14.07 9.22 -9.96
C ILE A 51 -12.77 9.06 -10.76
N LYS A 52 -12.38 7.82 -11.09
CA LYS A 52 -11.26 7.57 -12.00
C LYS A 52 -11.49 8.22 -13.37
N GLU A 53 -12.66 8.04 -13.97
CA GLU A 53 -13.00 8.66 -15.25
C GLU A 53 -12.90 10.19 -15.19
N VAL A 54 -13.32 10.80 -14.08
CA VAL A 54 -13.19 12.26 -13.90
C VAL A 54 -11.73 12.67 -13.80
N ALA A 55 -10.91 11.94 -13.05
CA ALA A 55 -9.47 12.19 -12.93
C ALA A 55 -8.75 12.02 -14.30
N ASP A 56 -9.07 10.96 -15.04
CA ASP A 56 -8.52 10.71 -16.38
C ASP A 56 -8.93 11.83 -17.36
N ASN A 57 -10.18 12.28 -17.32
CA ASN A 57 -10.66 13.40 -18.14
C ASN A 57 -10.01 14.73 -17.75
N ALA A 58 -9.68 14.93 -16.47
CA ALA A 58 -8.96 16.11 -16.01
C ALA A 58 -7.53 16.18 -16.58
N VAL A 59 -6.86 15.03 -16.76
CA VAL A 59 -5.55 14.95 -17.43
C VAL A 59 -5.65 15.41 -18.89
N LEU A 60 -6.76 15.13 -19.56
CA LEU A 60 -7.00 15.52 -20.95
C LEU A 60 -7.55 16.94 -21.11
N ALA A 61 -7.93 17.61 -20.02
CA ALA A 61 -8.54 18.93 -20.08
C ALA A 61 -7.48 20.01 -20.36
N GLU A 62 -7.70 20.80 -21.40
CA GLU A 62 -6.81 21.92 -21.74
C GLU A 62 -7.01 23.17 -20.87
N ASN A 63 -7.99 23.15 -19.96
CA ASN A 63 -8.43 24.33 -19.20
C ASN A 63 -8.70 23.99 -17.72
N ASP A 64 -7.98 24.68 -16.81
CA ASP A 64 -8.11 24.55 -15.35
C ASP A 64 -9.55 24.78 -14.83
N GLN A 65 -10.30 25.65 -15.50
CA GLN A 65 -11.70 25.90 -15.14
C GLN A 65 -12.58 24.67 -15.40
N VAL A 66 -12.28 23.89 -16.45
CA VAL A 66 -13.00 22.65 -16.75
C VAL A 66 -12.71 21.60 -15.70
N VAL A 67 -11.45 21.45 -15.29
CA VAL A 67 -11.04 20.53 -14.21
C VAL A 67 -11.72 20.91 -12.89
N THR A 68 -11.74 22.20 -12.55
CA THR A 68 -12.43 22.71 -11.35
C THR A 68 -13.91 22.35 -11.36
N MET A 69 -14.62 22.60 -12.48
CA MET A 69 -16.05 22.26 -12.61
C MET A 69 -16.32 20.76 -12.50
N MET A 70 -15.43 19.93 -13.07
CA MET A 70 -15.51 18.48 -12.97
C MET A 70 -15.41 18.01 -11.51
N MET A 71 -14.42 18.50 -10.76
CA MET A 71 -14.25 18.17 -9.34
C MET A 71 -15.43 18.66 -8.48
N GLU A 72 -15.88 19.91 -8.68
CA GLU A 72 -17.01 20.48 -7.93
C GLU A 72 -18.29 19.70 -8.15
N SER A 73 -18.58 19.30 -9.40
CA SER A 73 -19.77 18.51 -9.72
C SER A 73 -19.77 17.15 -9.00
N GLU A 74 -18.59 16.53 -8.89
CA GLU A 74 -18.41 15.25 -8.23
C GLU A 74 -18.52 15.35 -6.71
N ILE A 75 -17.95 16.41 -6.12
CA ILE A 75 -18.10 16.73 -4.70
C ILE A 75 -19.59 16.99 -4.38
N ASP A 76 -20.29 17.80 -5.17
CA ASP A 76 -21.72 18.07 -5.00
C ASP A 76 -22.57 16.79 -5.13
N ALA A 77 -22.21 15.89 -6.04
CA ALA A 77 -22.87 14.60 -6.18
C ALA A 77 -22.65 13.71 -4.94
N LEU A 78 -21.44 13.70 -4.39
CA LEU A 78 -21.12 12.96 -3.17
C LEU A 78 -21.86 13.56 -1.96
N GLU A 79 -21.82 14.87 -1.76
CA GLU A 79 -22.43 15.53 -0.60
C GLU A 79 -23.96 15.40 -0.56
N ARG A 80 -24.60 15.29 -1.74
CA ARG A 80 -26.05 14.99 -1.85
C ARG A 80 -26.40 13.57 -1.39
N LYS A 81 -25.47 12.63 -1.48
CA LYS A 81 -25.64 11.25 -1.01
C LYS A 81 -25.27 11.09 0.47
N THR A 82 -24.31 11.88 0.96
CA THR A 82 -23.83 11.80 2.35
C THR A 82 -24.83 12.36 3.35
N THR A 83 -25.36 11.50 4.21
CA THR A 83 -26.29 11.89 5.29
C THR A 83 -25.59 12.76 6.35
N PRO A 84 -26.33 13.58 7.13
CA PRO A 84 -25.75 14.37 8.23
C PRO A 84 -25.03 13.52 9.28
N GLU A 85 -25.50 12.30 9.53
CA GLU A 85 -24.86 11.36 10.46
C GLU A 85 -23.49 10.91 9.95
N ILE A 86 -23.42 10.53 8.67
CA ILE A 86 -22.17 10.15 8.02
C ILE A 86 -21.21 11.34 8.03
N ARG A 87 -21.66 12.57 7.73
CA ARG A 87 -20.82 13.77 7.84
C ARG A 87 -20.24 13.98 9.24
N LYS A 88 -21.03 13.74 10.29
CA LYS A 88 -20.56 13.87 11.68
C LYS A 88 -19.51 12.81 12.01
N LYS A 89 -19.75 11.56 11.60
CA LYS A 89 -18.81 10.44 11.78
C LYS A 89 -17.51 10.67 10.99
N VAL A 90 -17.61 11.17 9.77
CA VAL A 90 -16.50 11.62 8.91
C VAL A 90 -15.63 12.63 9.64
N SER A 91 -16.22 13.75 10.06
CA SER A 91 -15.51 14.82 10.75
C SER A 91 -14.88 14.33 12.06
N ARG A 92 -15.52 13.37 12.74
CA ARG A 92 -14.93 12.78 13.95
C ARG A 92 -13.72 11.92 13.63
N LEU A 93 -13.79 11.06 12.59
CA LEU A 93 -12.67 10.21 12.19
C LEU A 93 -11.46 11.05 11.75
N ASP A 94 -11.69 12.14 11.01
CA ASP A 94 -10.64 13.09 10.64
C ASP A 94 -9.97 13.74 11.85
N ASN A 95 -10.77 14.18 12.83
CA ASN A 95 -10.24 14.75 14.07
C ASN A 95 -9.44 13.73 14.87
N VAL A 96 -9.93 12.50 15.02
CA VAL A 96 -9.21 11.42 15.71
C VAL A 96 -7.90 11.10 14.99
N ARG A 97 -7.87 11.13 13.65
CA ARG A 97 -6.63 10.97 12.86
C ARG A 97 -5.62 12.07 13.18
N ILE A 98 -6.04 13.34 13.20
CA ILE A 98 -5.16 14.47 13.53
C ILE A 98 -4.64 14.34 14.97
N GLU A 99 -5.51 14.01 15.92
CA GLU A 99 -5.14 13.77 17.32
C GLU A 99 -4.07 12.67 17.44
N LEU A 100 -4.25 11.55 16.72
CA LEU A 100 -3.24 10.48 16.66
C LEU A 100 -1.93 10.95 16.03
N GLN A 101 -1.95 11.69 14.91
CA GLN A 101 -0.71 12.21 14.30
C GLN A 101 0.08 13.13 15.24
N LEU A 102 -0.63 13.95 16.02
CA LEU A 102 -0.01 14.81 17.03
C LEU A 102 0.59 13.99 18.17
N LEU A 103 -0.13 12.97 18.66
CA LEU A 103 0.40 12.04 19.66
C LEU A 103 1.63 11.28 19.14
N GLU A 104 1.65 10.86 17.87
CA GLU A 104 2.81 10.18 17.25
C GLU A 104 4.06 11.07 17.33
N ALA A 105 3.90 12.35 17.01
CA ALA A 105 4.98 13.32 17.04
C ALA A 105 5.50 13.58 18.47
N GLU A 106 4.64 13.49 19.48
CA GLU A 106 5.03 13.61 20.90
C GLU A 106 5.65 12.32 21.46
N ILE A 107 5.24 11.14 20.99
CA ILE A 107 5.75 9.83 21.43
C ILE A 107 7.13 9.56 20.84
N ARG A 108 7.35 9.89 19.55
CA ARG A 108 8.57 9.55 18.80
C ARG A 108 9.88 9.89 19.52
N PRO A 109 10.05 11.04 20.21
CA PRO A 109 11.29 11.35 20.94
C PRO A 109 11.60 10.38 22.09
N PHE A 110 10.60 9.74 22.69
CA PHE A 110 10.79 8.74 23.74
C PHE A 110 11.20 7.37 23.18
N GLU A 111 10.82 7.08 21.94
CA GLU A 111 11.10 5.84 21.23
C GLU A 111 12.33 5.93 20.31
N SER A 112 12.94 7.12 20.18
CA SER A 112 14.13 7.34 19.34
C SER A 112 15.34 6.67 19.95
N ILE A 113 15.96 5.76 19.20
CA ILE A 113 17.18 5.04 19.59
C ILE A 113 18.43 5.88 19.25
N THR A 114 18.30 6.80 18.30
CA THR A 114 19.41 7.58 17.72
C THR A 114 19.62 8.95 18.39
N ASP A 115 18.57 9.50 18.98
CA ASP A 115 18.69 10.69 19.84
C ASP A 115 18.95 10.24 21.27
N PRO A 116 19.87 10.88 22.01
CA PRO A 116 20.06 10.57 23.42
C PRO A 116 18.72 10.74 24.14
N VAL A 117 18.16 9.60 24.59
CA VAL A 117 16.98 9.57 25.46
C VAL A 117 17.24 10.61 26.55
N PRO A 118 16.37 11.63 26.71
CA PRO A 118 16.50 12.56 27.83
C PRO A 118 16.62 11.69 29.08
N GLU A 119 17.66 11.91 29.91
CA GLU A 119 17.91 11.12 31.13
C GLU A 119 16.57 10.74 31.76
N SER A 120 16.27 9.43 31.81
CA SER A 120 14.93 8.95 32.13
C SER A 120 14.55 9.35 33.55
N THR A 121 13.91 10.51 33.70
CA THR A 121 13.39 10.95 34.97
C THR A 121 12.08 10.21 35.23
N PRO A 122 11.67 10.04 36.50
CA PRO A 122 10.34 9.55 36.82
C PRO A 122 9.22 10.37 36.13
N GLU A 123 9.48 11.65 35.87
CA GLU A 123 8.56 12.57 35.19
C GLU A 123 8.47 12.28 33.68
N SER A 124 9.59 11.97 33.02
CA SER A 124 9.59 11.60 31.59
C SER A 124 8.93 10.23 31.35
N ALA A 125 9.16 9.27 32.25
CA ALA A 125 8.50 7.96 32.21
C ALA A 125 6.98 8.07 32.43
N ALA A 126 6.55 8.91 33.38
CA ALA A 126 5.13 9.17 33.62
C ALA A 126 4.46 9.85 32.43
N ARG A 127 5.13 10.83 31.80
CA ARG A 127 4.62 11.48 30.58
C ARG A 127 4.49 10.52 29.42
N TYR A 128 5.46 9.64 29.22
CA TYR A 128 5.41 8.63 28.18
C TYR A 128 4.21 7.68 28.37
N ALA A 129 4.00 7.18 29.59
CA ALA A 129 2.85 6.33 29.90
C ALA A 129 1.50 7.01 29.62
N GLU A 130 1.37 8.31 29.97
CA GLU A 130 0.17 9.11 29.67
C GLU A 130 -0.07 9.23 28.15
N LEU A 131 0.99 9.49 27.38
CA LEU A 131 0.89 9.60 25.91
C LEU A 131 0.47 8.29 25.26
N ILE A 132 0.99 7.15 25.74
CA ILE A 132 0.61 5.82 25.26
C ILE A 132 -0.85 5.52 25.61
N GLU A 133 -1.31 5.83 26.82
CA GLU A 133 -2.71 5.62 27.21
C GLU A 133 -3.67 6.44 26.32
N LEU A 134 -3.34 7.72 26.09
CA LEU A 134 -4.11 8.57 25.18
C LEU A 134 -4.10 8.03 23.75
N TRP A 135 -2.94 7.57 23.27
CA TRP A 135 -2.82 6.94 21.96
C TRP A 135 -3.73 5.72 21.83
N ASP A 136 -3.75 4.84 22.83
CA ASP A 136 -4.56 3.63 22.82
C ASP A 136 -6.06 3.95 22.86
N GLN A 137 -6.47 4.92 23.68
CA GLN A 137 -7.86 5.41 23.71
C GLN A 137 -8.30 5.94 22.34
N LYS A 138 -7.47 6.78 21.70
CA LYS A 138 -7.76 7.34 20.36
C LYS A 138 -7.70 6.28 19.26
N SER A 139 -6.81 5.31 19.38
CA SER A 139 -6.74 4.17 18.47
C SER A 139 -7.98 3.30 18.56
N ALA A 140 -8.49 3.05 19.78
CA ALA A 140 -9.73 2.32 20.00
C ALA A 140 -10.94 3.06 19.40
N GLU A 141 -11.06 4.36 19.65
CA GLU A 141 -12.11 5.20 19.04
C GLU A 141 -12.05 5.19 17.51
N ARG A 142 -10.84 5.33 16.94
CA ARG A 142 -10.63 5.22 15.49
C ARG A 142 -11.09 3.86 14.98
N ASN A 143 -10.74 2.77 15.67
CA ASN A 143 -11.12 1.41 15.26
C ASN A 143 -12.64 1.20 15.34
N GLU A 144 -13.31 1.75 16.36
CA GLU A 144 -14.77 1.72 16.46
C GLU A 144 -15.44 2.44 15.28
N LEU A 145 -14.96 3.64 14.94
CA LEU A 145 -15.43 4.40 13.79
C LEU A 145 -15.15 3.67 12.47
N ARG A 146 -14.08 2.87 12.38
CA ARG A 146 -13.71 2.09 11.19
C ARG A 146 -14.49 0.78 11.02
N ASN A 147 -15.24 0.34 12.03
CA ASN A 147 -16.04 -0.88 11.94
C ASN A 147 -17.21 -0.76 10.93
N ASP A 148 -17.55 0.46 10.52
CA ASP A 148 -18.52 0.73 9.46
C ASP A 148 -17.80 0.88 8.10
N GLU A 149 -17.69 -0.23 7.35
CA GLU A 149 -17.00 -0.27 6.06
C GLU A 149 -17.63 0.63 4.97
N ASP A 150 -18.92 0.96 5.11
CA ASP A 150 -19.61 1.85 4.17
C ASP A 150 -19.26 3.32 4.48
N LEU A 151 -19.26 3.69 5.76
CA LEU A 151 -18.75 4.97 6.23
C LEU A 151 -17.28 5.20 5.81
N VAL A 152 -16.41 4.21 6.03
CA VAL A 152 -14.97 4.32 5.68
C VAL A 152 -14.78 4.50 4.18
N PHE A 153 -15.55 3.78 3.37
CA PHE A 153 -15.50 3.95 1.92
C PHE A 153 -15.94 5.35 1.49
N GLU A 154 -17.09 5.85 1.98
CA GLU A 154 -17.57 7.21 1.65
C GLU A 154 -16.56 8.28 2.09
N LEU A 155 -15.92 8.06 3.24
CA LEU A 155 -14.84 8.90 3.77
C LEU A 155 -13.63 8.97 2.84
N ASN A 156 -13.19 7.83 2.33
CA ASN A 156 -12.07 7.76 1.40
C ASN A 156 -12.39 8.50 0.11
N MET A 157 -13.57 8.24 -0.49
CA MET A 157 -13.95 8.90 -1.74
C MET A 157 -14.08 10.41 -1.56
N ARG A 158 -14.64 10.86 -0.44
CA ARG A 158 -14.69 12.27 -0.07
C ARG A 158 -13.30 12.86 -0.02
N SER A 159 -12.43 12.27 0.78
CA SER A 159 -11.11 12.81 1.05
C SER A 159 -10.25 12.88 -0.21
N VAL A 160 -10.30 11.85 -1.07
CA VAL A 160 -9.66 11.85 -2.39
C VAL A 160 -10.13 13.03 -3.24
N LEU A 161 -11.44 13.23 -3.40
CA LEU A 161 -11.97 14.33 -4.22
C LEU A 161 -11.57 15.72 -3.68
N PHE A 162 -11.67 15.93 -2.36
CA PHE A 162 -11.29 17.21 -1.75
C PHE A 162 -9.78 17.48 -1.86
N ASP A 163 -8.95 16.45 -1.73
CA ASP A 163 -7.51 16.57 -1.88
C ASP A 163 -7.09 16.82 -3.33
N LEU A 164 -7.69 16.12 -4.30
CA LEU A 164 -7.48 16.41 -5.71
C LEU A 164 -7.90 17.84 -6.06
N GLN A 165 -9.04 18.32 -5.55
CA GLN A 165 -9.48 19.70 -5.72
C GLN A 165 -8.48 20.69 -5.09
N PHE A 166 -8.00 20.42 -3.88
CA PHE A 166 -7.00 21.24 -3.19
C PHE A 166 -5.69 21.32 -3.97
N LYS A 167 -5.16 20.17 -4.39
CA LYS A 167 -3.95 20.03 -5.20
C LYS A 167 -4.08 20.78 -6.52
N HIS A 168 -5.19 20.57 -7.24
CA HIS A 168 -5.48 21.28 -8.48
C HIS A 168 -5.52 22.80 -8.28
N ALA A 169 -6.21 23.30 -7.25
CA ALA A 169 -6.30 24.74 -6.97
C ALA A 169 -4.95 25.39 -6.61
N LEU A 170 -4.00 24.59 -6.11
CA LEU A 170 -2.67 25.06 -5.74
C LEU A 170 -1.72 25.16 -6.95
N LEU A 171 -1.80 24.23 -7.91
CA LEU A 171 -0.84 24.10 -9.00
C LEU A 171 -0.72 25.34 -9.92
N PRO A 172 -1.82 25.96 -10.41
CA PRO A 172 -1.74 27.18 -11.21
C PRO A 172 -1.02 28.31 -10.47
N ARG A 173 -1.23 28.42 -9.15
CA ARG A 173 -0.57 29.44 -8.31
C ARG A 173 0.94 29.21 -8.21
N LEU A 174 1.38 27.95 -8.21
CA LEU A 174 2.79 27.60 -8.23
C LEU A 174 3.42 27.91 -9.59
N LYS A 175 2.69 27.62 -10.68
CA LYS A 175 3.12 27.83 -12.07
C LYS A 175 3.23 29.32 -12.44
N GLU A 176 2.20 30.12 -12.16
CA GLU A 176 2.13 31.54 -12.54
C GLU A 176 3.11 32.43 -11.76
N ARG A 177 3.34 32.12 -10.48
CA ARG A 177 4.14 32.99 -9.61
C ARG A 177 5.65 32.84 -9.77
N LYS A 178 6.14 31.87 -10.58
CA LYS A 178 7.55 31.41 -10.55
C LYS A 178 8.05 31.22 -9.11
N ASN A 179 7.14 30.87 -8.20
CA ASN A 179 7.39 30.82 -6.76
C ASN A 179 7.44 29.38 -6.27
N LEU A 180 7.80 28.47 -7.17
CA LEU A 180 8.07 27.09 -6.84
C LEU A 180 9.16 27.06 -5.74
N SER A 181 10.24 27.84 -5.88
CA SER A 181 11.28 28.01 -4.85
C SER A 181 10.72 28.45 -3.50
N GLY A 182 9.90 29.51 -3.46
CA GLY A 182 9.39 30.03 -2.19
C GLY A 182 8.34 29.12 -1.57
N TYR A 183 7.58 28.37 -2.36
CA TYR A 183 6.71 27.32 -1.83
C TYR A 183 7.52 26.16 -1.26
N LEU A 184 8.48 25.63 -2.02
CA LEU A 184 9.29 24.47 -1.65
C LEU A 184 10.17 24.75 -0.41
N LYS A 185 10.68 25.96 -0.25
CA LYS A 185 11.41 26.38 0.97
C LYS A 185 10.58 26.30 2.24
N ASN A 186 9.25 26.39 2.13
CA ASN A 186 8.32 26.31 3.26
C ASN A 186 7.79 24.89 3.49
N VAL A 187 8.15 23.92 2.64
CA VAL A 187 7.79 22.51 2.82
C VAL A 187 8.91 21.83 3.63
N VAL A 188 8.52 21.21 4.75
CA VAL A 188 9.44 20.43 5.59
C VAL A 188 10.07 19.33 4.73
N GLY A 189 11.40 19.22 4.76
CA GLY A 189 12.17 18.31 3.90
C GLY A 189 12.59 18.87 2.53
N LEU A 190 12.09 20.04 2.12
CA LEU A 190 12.43 20.66 0.82
C LEU A 190 13.18 21.99 0.94
N LYS A 191 13.55 22.38 2.15
CA LYS A 191 14.29 23.62 2.45
C LYS A 191 15.63 23.75 1.70
N ASN A 192 16.28 22.63 1.40
CA ASN A 192 17.59 22.57 0.74
C ASN A 192 17.49 22.44 -0.79
N LEU A 193 16.27 22.46 -1.33
CA LEU A 193 16.04 22.28 -2.75
C LEU A 193 16.46 23.54 -3.52
N ASP A 194 17.47 23.38 -4.37
CA ASP A 194 18.00 24.40 -5.26
C ASP A 194 17.38 24.26 -6.66
N GLU A 195 16.65 25.29 -7.11
CA GLU A 195 16.03 25.33 -8.43
C GLU A 195 17.05 25.22 -9.58
N SER A 196 18.27 25.72 -9.38
CA SER A 196 19.31 25.64 -10.42
C SER A 196 19.78 24.20 -10.69
N LYS A 197 19.45 23.27 -9.79
CA LYS A 197 19.77 21.84 -9.88
C LYS A 197 18.58 20.98 -10.31
N MET A 198 17.43 21.60 -10.61
CA MET A 198 16.29 20.94 -11.23
C MET A 198 16.57 20.73 -12.72
N LYS A 199 16.41 19.51 -13.20
CA LYS A 199 16.59 19.18 -14.62
C LYS A 199 15.31 19.36 -15.41
N GLU A 200 14.19 18.93 -14.83
CA GLU A 200 12.89 18.93 -15.49
C GLU A 200 11.79 19.15 -14.45
N VAL A 201 10.72 19.82 -14.87
CA VAL A 201 9.52 20.00 -14.09
C VAL A 201 8.31 19.66 -14.97
N GLN A 202 7.66 18.54 -14.69
CA GLN A 202 6.45 18.11 -15.37
C GLN A 202 5.23 18.47 -14.53
N TRP A 203 4.29 19.18 -15.12
CA TRP A 203 3.04 19.58 -14.47
C TRP A 203 1.91 18.66 -14.91
N GLY A 204 1.29 17.98 -13.95
CA GLY A 204 0.02 17.29 -14.12
C GLY A 204 -1.17 18.15 -13.64
N PRO A 205 -2.40 17.63 -13.76
CA PRO A 205 -3.59 18.31 -13.24
C PRO A 205 -3.66 18.33 -11.71
N PHE A 206 -3.02 17.36 -11.04
CA PHE A 206 -3.05 17.17 -9.58
C PHE A 206 -1.66 17.04 -8.93
N ASP A 207 -0.59 16.99 -9.72
CA ASP A 207 0.79 16.88 -9.25
C ASP A 207 1.75 17.78 -10.05
N VAL A 208 2.92 18.00 -9.48
CA VAL A 208 4.12 18.50 -10.14
C VAL A 208 5.27 17.56 -9.81
N SER A 209 5.86 16.98 -10.85
CA SER A 209 6.99 16.06 -10.76
C SER A 209 8.28 16.78 -11.13
N ILE A 210 9.22 16.82 -10.19
CA ILE A 210 10.48 17.58 -10.28
C ILE A 210 11.65 16.60 -10.36
N THR A 211 12.32 16.56 -11.50
CA THR A 211 13.50 15.70 -11.70
C THR A 211 14.76 16.41 -11.21
N LEU A 212 15.50 15.76 -10.32
CA LEU A 212 16.74 16.25 -9.71
C LEU A 212 17.92 15.38 -10.11
N SER A 213 19.12 15.96 -10.29
CA SER A 213 20.35 15.16 -10.38
C SER A 213 20.49 14.23 -9.16
N SER A 214 21.00 13.01 -9.33
CA SER A 214 21.05 12.00 -8.26
C SER A 214 21.69 12.52 -6.95
N ASP A 215 22.82 13.22 -7.03
CA ASP A 215 23.50 13.79 -5.85
C ASP A 215 22.64 14.81 -5.10
N HIS A 216 21.86 15.61 -5.83
CA HIS A 216 20.98 16.62 -5.24
C HIS A 216 19.70 16.00 -4.70
N PHE A 217 19.20 14.94 -5.35
CA PHE A 217 18.10 14.13 -4.83
C PHE A 217 18.46 13.55 -3.46
N ASP A 218 19.63 12.92 -3.32
CA ASP A 218 20.09 12.34 -2.06
C ASP A 218 20.24 13.40 -0.94
N GLN A 219 20.73 14.60 -1.28
CA GLN A 219 20.86 15.72 -0.34
C GLN A 219 19.52 16.24 0.19
N VAL A 220 18.47 16.20 -0.63
CA VAL A 220 17.15 16.75 -0.29
C VAL A 220 16.29 15.71 0.42
N THR A 221 16.38 14.45 0.00
CA THR A 221 15.45 13.40 0.43
C THR A 221 15.93 12.58 1.62
N GLU A 222 17.24 12.64 1.93
CA GLU A 222 17.88 11.82 2.98
C GLU A 222 17.60 10.30 2.80
N SER A 223 17.23 9.89 1.58
CA SER A 223 16.78 8.53 1.24
C SER A 223 17.66 7.92 0.15
N PRO A 224 18.91 7.53 0.48
CA PRO A 224 19.84 6.96 -0.49
C PRO A 224 19.28 5.65 -1.06
N GLY A 225 19.07 5.61 -2.37
CA GLY A 225 18.52 4.46 -3.11
C GLY A 225 17.08 4.63 -3.60
N ALA A 226 16.32 5.60 -3.07
CA ALA A 226 14.99 5.92 -3.61
C ALA A 226 15.12 6.54 -5.01
N VAL A 227 14.26 6.14 -5.94
CA VAL A 227 14.22 6.67 -7.32
C VAL A 227 13.13 7.72 -7.53
N GLY A 228 12.12 7.75 -6.66
CA GLY A 228 11.06 8.74 -6.59
C GLY A 228 10.63 8.92 -5.13
N ILE A 229 10.11 10.11 -4.81
CA ILE A 229 9.46 10.41 -3.52
C ILE A 229 8.28 11.35 -3.75
N HIS A 230 7.12 10.89 -3.32
CA HIS A 230 5.93 11.69 -3.13
C HIS A 230 5.91 12.37 -1.75
N TYR A 231 5.55 13.66 -1.71
CA TYR A 231 5.37 14.41 -0.47
C TYR A 231 3.91 14.42 -0.03
N VAL A 232 3.61 13.63 1.01
CA VAL A 232 2.26 13.45 1.57
C VAL A 232 1.52 14.77 1.81
N GLY A 233 0.28 14.85 1.32
CA GLY A 233 -0.61 16.01 1.40
C GLY A 233 -0.17 17.19 0.54
N ARG A 234 0.79 16.99 -0.37
CA ARG A 234 1.30 18.00 -1.30
C ARG A 234 1.23 17.46 -2.72
N PRO A 235 1.06 18.32 -3.73
CA PRO A 235 1.09 17.88 -5.13
C PRO A 235 2.53 17.69 -5.63
N ILE A 236 3.52 17.39 -4.79
CA ILE A 236 4.95 17.43 -5.18
C ILE A 236 5.52 16.02 -5.19
N ASN A 237 6.11 15.67 -6.33
CA ASN A 237 6.94 14.48 -6.49
C ASN A 237 8.37 14.90 -6.81
N LEU A 238 9.34 14.25 -6.19
CA LEU A 238 10.74 14.34 -6.59
C LEU A 238 11.13 13.07 -7.32
N ILE A 239 11.81 13.23 -8.45
CA ILE A 239 12.25 12.12 -9.30
C ILE A 239 13.78 12.14 -9.39
N ARG A 240 14.43 11.00 -9.18
CA ARG A 240 15.87 10.87 -9.34
C ARG A 240 16.21 10.77 -10.82
N ASP A 241 17.05 11.66 -11.29
CA ASP A 241 17.67 11.56 -12.61
C ASP A 241 18.52 10.29 -12.72
N GLY A 242 18.46 9.64 -13.88
CA GLY A 242 19.11 8.35 -14.12
C GLY A 242 18.31 7.14 -13.60
N ALA A 243 17.08 7.34 -13.09
CA ALA A 243 16.13 6.24 -12.96
C ALA A 243 15.96 5.55 -14.33
N ARG A 244 15.92 4.21 -14.34
CA ARG A 244 15.90 3.42 -15.57
C ARG A 244 14.67 3.71 -16.44
N ASN A 245 13.58 4.15 -15.83
CA ASN A 245 12.35 4.55 -16.49
C ASN A 245 11.66 5.68 -15.68
N PRO A 246 12.02 6.95 -15.91
CA PRO A 246 11.50 8.06 -15.12
C PRO A 246 9.99 8.27 -15.28
N GLU A 247 9.41 7.94 -16.44
CA GLU A 247 7.96 8.00 -16.67
C GLU A 247 7.20 7.04 -15.75
N GLN A 248 7.71 5.81 -15.55
CA GLN A 248 7.15 4.85 -14.61
C GLN A 248 7.23 5.34 -13.16
N VAL A 249 8.34 5.96 -12.78
CA VAL A 249 8.48 6.53 -11.44
C VAL A 249 7.45 7.64 -11.25
N ILE A 250 7.29 8.54 -12.23
CA ILE A 250 6.28 9.60 -12.17
C ILE A 250 4.87 9.02 -12.02
N GLU A 251 4.53 7.97 -12.78
CA GLU A 251 3.24 7.31 -12.69
C GLU A 251 2.99 6.69 -11.32
N HIS A 252 3.99 6.00 -10.76
CA HIS A 252 3.96 5.46 -9.40
C HIS A 252 3.71 6.56 -8.35
N GLU A 253 4.47 7.67 -8.38
CA GLU A 253 4.28 8.78 -7.44
C GLU A 253 2.93 9.49 -7.64
N ARG A 254 2.36 9.48 -8.85
CA ARG A 254 1.00 9.99 -9.10
C ARG A 254 -0.07 9.14 -8.43
N VAL A 255 0.09 7.83 -8.39
CA VAL A 255 -0.85 6.97 -7.66
C VAL A 255 -0.82 7.31 -6.17
N HIS A 256 0.36 7.52 -5.58
CA HIS A 256 0.48 7.99 -4.20
C HIS A 256 -0.24 9.33 -3.98
N ASN A 257 -0.11 10.30 -4.90
CA ASN A 257 -0.86 11.56 -4.81
C ASN A 257 -2.38 11.38 -4.80
N ILE A 258 -2.93 10.35 -5.43
CA ILE A 258 -4.37 10.07 -5.41
C ILE A 258 -4.76 9.37 -4.10
N LEU A 259 -3.93 8.43 -3.64
CA LEU A 259 -4.17 7.64 -2.44
C LEU A 259 -3.92 8.40 -1.13
N ASP A 260 -3.14 9.45 -1.20
CA ASP A 260 -2.68 10.34 -0.12
C ASP A 260 -3.77 10.71 0.91
N ALA A 261 -4.95 11.04 0.37
CA ALA A 261 -6.07 11.53 1.15
C ALA A 261 -7.01 10.43 1.62
N THR A 262 -6.82 9.19 1.17
CA THR A 262 -7.62 8.09 1.69
C THR A 262 -7.38 7.94 3.20
N VAL A 263 -8.45 7.68 3.95
CA VAL A 263 -8.35 7.23 5.35
C VAL A 263 -7.70 5.83 5.43
N ILE A 264 -7.41 5.24 4.26
CA ILE A 264 -6.49 4.13 4.00
C ILE A 264 -5.02 4.56 4.11
N GLN A 265 -4.69 5.59 4.90
CA GLN A 265 -3.41 5.55 5.60
C GLN A 265 -3.52 4.43 6.63
N PHE A 266 -3.25 3.19 6.21
CA PHE A 266 -2.99 2.03 7.07
C PHE A 266 -1.74 2.30 7.91
N ARG A 267 -1.76 3.32 8.76
CA ARG A 267 -0.99 3.30 10.00
C ARG A 267 -1.90 2.71 11.07
N ASP A 268 -2.32 1.47 10.84
CA ASP A 268 -2.73 0.61 11.94
C ASP A 268 -1.54 0.58 12.94
N PRO A 269 -1.75 0.68 14.27
CA PRO A 269 -0.68 0.81 15.23
C PRO A 269 0.27 -0.39 15.21
N SER A 270 -0.12 -1.52 14.63
CA SER A 270 0.79 -2.66 14.36
C SER A 270 1.91 -2.35 13.35
N GLY A 271 1.83 -1.25 12.62
CA GLY A 271 2.88 -0.75 11.75
C GLY A 271 3.99 -0.10 12.57
N HIS A 272 3.68 0.34 13.80
CA HIS A 272 4.71 0.57 14.81
C HIS A 272 5.37 -0.74 15.19
N ALA A 273 4.69 -1.88 15.33
CA ALA A 273 5.39 -3.13 15.67
C ALA A 273 6.46 -3.48 14.62
N VAL A 274 6.14 -3.45 13.32
CA VAL A 274 7.16 -3.73 12.27
C VAL A 274 8.16 -2.59 12.09
N ARG A 275 7.78 -1.31 12.21
CA ARG A 275 8.76 -0.20 12.16
C ARG A 275 9.65 -0.15 13.41
N SER A 276 9.13 -0.46 14.58
CA SER A 276 9.88 -0.61 15.83
C SER A 276 10.78 -1.84 15.76
N ILE A 277 10.34 -2.95 15.16
CA ILE A 277 11.22 -4.08 14.81
C ILE A 277 12.24 -3.67 13.73
N ARG A 278 11.92 -2.82 12.76
CA ARG A 278 12.93 -2.37 11.79
C ARG A 278 13.95 -1.42 12.45
N ASN A 279 13.50 -0.53 13.33
CA ASN A 279 14.30 0.52 13.95
C ASN A 279 15.13 -0.04 15.13
N ALA A 280 14.59 -0.93 15.97
CA ALA A 280 15.30 -1.57 17.08
C ALA A 280 16.52 -2.40 16.63
N PHE A 281 16.58 -2.76 15.35
CA PHE A 281 17.60 -3.64 14.81
C PHE A 281 18.69 -2.90 14.05
N GLN A 282 18.53 -1.60 13.78
CA GLN A 282 19.56 -0.86 13.05
C GLN A 282 20.81 -0.59 13.90
N GLU A 283 20.75 -0.69 15.23
CA GLU A 283 21.85 -0.23 16.10
C GLU A 283 22.16 -1.06 17.37
N VAL A 284 21.60 -2.26 17.59
CA VAL A 284 21.77 -3.00 18.86
C VAL A 284 22.21 -4.46 18.67
N ASP A 285 23.08 -4.93 19.59
CA ASP A 285 23.65 -6.30 19.62
C ASP A 285 22.64 -7.38 20.05
N ASP A 286 21.61 -7.04 20.85
CA ASP A 286 20.46 -7.91 21.16
C ASP A 286 19.15 -7.13 20.92
N PRO A 287 18.45 -7.40 19.82
CA PRO A 287 17.23 -6.70 19.46
C PRO A 287 16.06 -6.93 20.42
N ALA A 288 16.01 -8.08 21.11
CA ALA A 288 14.95 -8.39 22.05
C ALA A 288 15.10 -7.61 23.38
N LEU A 289 16.33 -7.23 23.74
CA LEU A 289 16.60 -6.37 24.90
C LEU A 289 16.31 -4.89 24.62
N ALA A 290 16.30 -4.48 23.34
CA ALA A 290 15.96 -3.12 22.92
C ALA A 290 14.43 -2.89 22.84
N MET A 291 13.63 -3.95 22.81
CA MET A 291 12.17 -3.85 22.73
C MET A 291 11.54 -3.64 24.12
N SER A 292 10.58 -2.73 24.23
CA SER A 292 9.71 -2.63 25.41
C SER A 292 8.81 -3.87 25.53
N GLU A 293 8.31 -4.16 26.74
CA GLU A 293 7.37 -5.28 26.94
C GLU A 293 6.09 -5.13 26.10
N ASP A 294 5.61 -3.91 25.89
CA ASP A 294 4.46 -3.66 25.01
C ASP A 294 4.77 -3.97 23.54
N GLN A 295 6.00 -3.67 23.08
CA GLN A 295 6.43 -4.02 21.72
C GLN A 295 6.56 -5.54 21.55
N LYS A 296 7.02 -6.24 22.58
CA LYS A 296 7.07 -7.70 22.63
C LYS A 296 5.68 -8.31 22.55
N ASN A 297 4.74 -7.84 23.38
CA ASN A 297 3.35 -8.31 23.35
C ASN A 297 2.68 -8.05 22.00
N ARG A 298 2.85 -6.85 21.43
CA ARG A 298 2.32 -6.51 20.10
C ARG A 298 2.89 -7.40 18.99
N LEU A 299 4.17 -7.78 19.07
CA LEU A 299 4.78 -8.73 18.14
C LEU A 299 4.16 -10.12 18.26
N VAL A 300 3.99 -10.61 19.49
CA VAL A 300 3.40 -11.95 19.75
C VAL A 300 1.95 -12.03 19.27
N GLU A 301 1.19 -10.94 19.43
CA GLU A 301 -0.21 -10.84 19.02
C GLU A 301 -0.39 -10.45 17.54
N GLN A 302 0.71 -10.16 16.82
CA GLN A 302 0.63 -9.66 15.46
C GLN A 302 0.06 -10.72 14.51
N GLU A 303 -0.92 -10.30 13.70
CA GLU A 303 -1.49 -11.16 12.67
C GLU A 303 -0.90 -10.85 11.29
N THR A 304 -0.55 -11.88 10.53
CA THR A 304 -0.01 -11.75 9.17
C THR A 304 -0.94 -10.99 8.19
N PRO A 305 -2.27 -11.20 8.19
CA PRO A 305 -3.18 -10.42 7.34
C PRO A 305 -3.05 -8.90 7.55
N THR A 306 -2.86 -8.47 8.80
CA THR A 306 -2.65 -7.05 9.12
C THR A 306 -1.35 -6.54 8.53
N LEU A 307 -0.29 -7.36 8.54
CA LEU A 307 0.99 -7.01 7.94
C LEU A 307 0.90 -6.79 6.43
N LEU A 308 0.13 -7.63 5.73
CA LEU A 308 -0.07 -7.49 4.28
C LEU A 308 -0.85 -6.23 3.92
N ASN A 309 -1.80 -5.83 4.77
CA ASN A 309 -2.60 -4.64 4.52
C ASN A 309 -1.76 -3.35 4.53
N TYR A 310 -0.57 -3.33 5.16
CA TYR A 310 0.37 -2.22 5.05
C TYR A 310 0.96 -2.03 3.66
N LEU A 311 1.00 -3.09 2.85
CA LEU A 311 1.55 -3.03 1.51
C LEU A 311 0.54 -2.47 0.51
N HIS A 312 -0.71 -2.21 0.91
CA HIS A 312 -1.80 -1.91 -0.02
C HIS A 312 -1.49 -0.73 -0.93
N GLU A 313 -1.02 0.39 -0.38
CA GLU A 313 -0.72 1.60 -1.15
C GLU A 313 0.36 1.34 -2.21
N GLU A 314 1.47 0.72 -1.81
CA GLU A 314 2.58 0.36 -2.70
C GLU A 314 2.17 -0.67 -3.75
N LEU A 315 1.38 -1.68 -3.36
CA LEU A 315 0.84 -2.68 -4.28
C LEU A 315 -0.02 -2.04 -5.37
N LEU A 316 -0.81 -1.03 -5.02
CA LEU A 316 -1.64 -0.29 -5.98
C LEU A 316 -0.79 0.63 -6.87
N ALA A 317 0.23 1.29 -6.31
CA ALA A 317 1.14 2.15 -7.06
C ALA A 317 2.01 1.38 -8.06
N GLU A 318 2.22 0.08 -7.85
CA GLU A 318 2.99 -0.80 -8.75
C GLU A 318 2.13 -1.73 -9.60
N LEU A 319 0.80 -1.71 -9.41
CA LEU A 319 -0.12 -2.71 -9.96
C LEU A 319 -0.06 -2.82 -11.49
N GLU A 320 -0.17 -1.68 -12.19
CA GLU A 320 -0.21 -1.65 -13.64
C GLU A 320 1.10 -2.14 -14.26
N GLU A 321 2.24 -1.77 -13.65
CA GLU A 321 3.55 -2.21 -14.11
C GLU A 321 3.77 -3.70 -13.83
N ALA A 322 3.46 -4.15 -12.62
CA ALA A 322 3.55 -5.56 -12.26
C ALA A 322 2.67 -6.41 -13.19
N GLU A 323 1.45 -5.96 -13.48
CA GLU A 323 0.55 -6.63 -14.43
C GLU A 323 1.13 -6.69 -15.86
N ARG A 324 1.81 -5.63 -16.32
CA ARG A 324 2.44 -5.58 -17.65
C ARG A 324 3.54 -6.62 -17.85
N ILE A 325 4.22 -7.02 -16.78
CA ILE A 325 5.31 -8.00 -16.79
C ILE A 325 4.92 -9.37 -16.20
N ASP A 326 3.61 -9.67 -16.14
CA ASP A 326 3.04 -10.89 -15.54
C ASP A 326 3.57 -11.15 -14.12
N PHE A 327 3.65 -10.08 -13.31
CA PHE A 327 4.20 -10.06 -11.96
C PHE A 327 5.62 -10.66 -11.89
N GLY A 328 6.41 -10.48 -12.93
CA GLY A 328 7.80 -10.97 -13.02
C GLY A 328 7.92 -12.44 -13.44
N LEU A 329 6.80 -13.16 -13.64
CA LEU A 329 6.85 -14.56 -14.05
C LEU A 329 7.28 -14.73 -15.51
N ASP A 330 7.08 -13.72 -16.36
CA ASP A 330 7.66 -13.68 -17.72
C ASP A 330 9.19 -13.69 -17.70
N LEU A 331 9.78 -13.11 -16.65
CA LEU A 331 11.22 -13.15 -16.44
C LEU A 331 11.66 -14.54 -15.95
N ALA A 332 10.87 -15.17 -15.06
CA ALA A 332 11.13 -16.54 -14.60
C ALA A 332 11.17 -17.54 -15.76
N GLU A 333 10.20 -17.47 -16.69
CA GLU A 333 10.19 -18.30 -17.90
C GLU A 333 11.43 -18.07 -18.79
N LYS A 334 11.85 -16.82 -18.98
CA LYS A 334 13.07 -16.49 -19.73
C LYS A 334 14.34 -17.04 -19.09
N HIS A 335 14.33 -17.26 -17.77
CA HIS A 335 15.41 -17.91 -17.03
C HIS A 335 15.25 -19.44 -16.94
N GLY A 336 14.29 -20.02 -17.67
CA GLY A 336 14.10 -21.47 -17.77
C GLY A 336 13.40 -22.10 -16.57
N LEU A 337 12.78 -21.29 -15.71
CA LEU A 337 11.96 -21.79 -14.61
C LEU A 337 10.53 -22.05 -15.10
N ASP A 338 10.04 -23.26 -14.85
CA ASP A 338 8.64 -23.59 -15.08
C ASP A 338 7.79 -23.06 -13.91
N LYS A 339 6.86 -22.15 -14.22
CA LYS A 339 5.94 -21.50 -13.28
C LYS A 339 5.23 -22.53 -12.37
N ALA A 340 4.95 -23.73 -12.88
CA ALA A 340 4.25 -24.79 -12.15
C ALA A 340 5.09 -25.44 -11.02
N VAL A 341 6.42 -25.38 -11.11
CA VAL A 341 7.35 -26.03 -10.17
C VAL A 341 8.25 -25.04 -9.42
N MET A 342 8.07 -23.73 -9.60
CA MET A 342 8.78 -22.72 -8.82
C MET A 342 8.55 -22.91 -7.31
N THR A 343 9.64 -22.95 -6.57
CA THR A 343 9.65 -22.95 -5.10
C THR A 343 9.08 -21.66 -4.52
N GLU A 344 8.69 -21.69 -3.24
CA GLU A 344 8.21 -20.50 -2.54
C GLU A 344 9.26 -19.37 -2.56
N THR A 345 10.54 -19.73 -2.38
CA THR A 345 11.66 -18.77 -2.42
C THR A 345 11.82 -18.13 -3.79
N GLU A 346 11.76 -18.91 -4.88
CA GLU A 346 11.83 -18.35 -6.23
C GLU A 346 10.64 -17.41 -6.48
N ARG A 347 9.41 -17.83 -6.20
CA ARG A 347 8.22 -16.97 -6.36
C ARG A 347 8.34 -15.68 -5.56
N PHE A 348 8.79 -15.76 -4.31
CA PHE A 348 9.02 -14.58 -3.48
C PHE A 348 10.00 -13.61 -4.15
N VAL A 349 11.11 -14.10 -4.69
CA VAL A 349 12.13 -13.28 -5.37
C VAL A 349 11.54 -12.58 -6.61
N TYR A 350 10.78 -13.29 -7.44
CA TYR A 350 10.20 -12.69 -8.65
C TYR A 350 9.10 -11.67 -8.31
N TYR A 351 8.18 -12.01 -7.39
CA TYR A 351 7.10 -11.10 -6.99
C TYR A 351 7.62 -9.83 -6.31
N THR A 352 8.60 -9.95 -5.43
CA THR A 352 9.24 -8.79 -4.80
C THR A 352 10.18 -8.03 -5.73
N GLY A 353 10.45 -8.53 -6.94
CA GLY A 353 11.17 -7.81 -7.99
C GLY A 353 10.21 -7.06 -8.93
N ALA A 354 9.03 -7.62 -9.19
CA ALA A 354 7.99 -7.01 -10.01
C ALA A 354 7.22 -5.91 -9.27
N LEU A 355 7.13 -6.03 -7.95
CA LEU A 355 6.60 -5.02 -7.03
C LEU A 355 7.81 -4.49 -6.25
N ALA A 356 8.56 -3.54 -6.80
CA ALA A 356 9.85 -3.14 -6.28
C ALA A 356 9.74 -2.49 -4.88
N THR A 357 8.85 -1.52 -4.68
CA THR A 357 8.68 -0.83 -3.40
C THR A 357 7.92 -1.69 -2.39
N ALA A 358 6.78 -2.27 -2.78
CA ALA A 358 6.03 -3.18 -1.90
C ALA A 358 6.86 -4.43 -1.55
N GLY A 359 7.60 -4.94 -2.55
CA GLY A 359 8.49 -6.09 -2.40
C GLY A 359 9.73 -5.79 -1.57
N GLN A 360 10.28 -4.58 -1.63
CA GLN A 360 11.35 -4.15 -0.72
C GLN A 360 10.83 -4.08 0.72
N ALA A 361 9.65 -3.53 0.95
CA ALA A 361 9.02 -3.55 2.28
C ALA A 361 8.76 -4.98 2.78
N ALA A 362 8.34 -5.89 1.90
CA ALA A 362 8.20 -7.31 2.22
C ALA A 362 9.56 -7.98 2.54
N LYS A 363 10.62 -7.69 1.79
CA LYS A 363 11.99 -8.18 2.05
C LYS A 363 12.54 -7.67 3.38
N ASP A 364 12.33 -6.39 3.68
CA ASP A 364 12.83 -5.80 4.93
C ASP A 364 12.07 -6.35 6.14
N THR A 365 10.76 -6.56 6.01
CA THR A 365 9.94 -7.23 7.04
C THR A 365 10.44 -8.65 7.30
N THR A 366 10.60 -9.45 6.24
CA THR A 366 11.08 -10.84 6.36
C THR A 366 12.50 -10.92 6.89
N ARG A 367 13.40 -10.03 6.47
CA ARG A 367 14.77 -9.95 7.01
C ARG A 367 14.76 -9.61 8.50
N SER A 368 13.94 -8.65 8.91
CA SER A 368 13.87 -8.23 10.32
C SER A 368 13.30 -9.33 11.21
N LEU A 369 12.23 -10.02 10.76
CA LEU A 369 11.67 -11.18 11.47
C LEU A 369 12.68 -12.33 11.54
N HIS A 370 13.40 -12.62 10.45
CA HIS A 370 14.43 -13.66 10.43
C HIS A 370 15.54 -13.37 11.43
N ARG A 371 16.05 -12.14 11.42
CA ARG A 371 17.06 -11.71 12.37
C ARG A 371 16.55 -11.84 13.80
N LEU A 372 15.32 -11.41 14.06
CA LEU A 372 14.71 -11.47 15.40
C LEU A 372 14.67 -12.88 15.97
N PHE A 373 14.16 -13.87 15.23
CA PHE A 373 14.07 -15.23 15.77
C PHE A 373 15.44 -15.95 15.83
N LYS A 374 16.46 -15.44 15.14
CA LYS A 374 17.83 -15.99 15.20
C LYS A 374 18.64 -15.42 16.38
N GLU A 375 18.42 -14.17 16.72
CA GLU A 375 19.22 -13.43 17.71
C GLU A 375 18.53 -13.32 19.08
N ALA A 376 17.19 -13.40 19.14
CA ALA A 376 16.46 -13.33 20.40
C ALA A 376 16.76 -14.53 21.31
N THR A 377 16.75 -14.30 22.62
CA THR A 377 16.90 -15.35 23.64
C THR A 377 15.58 -15.79 24.26
N ALA A 378 14.52 -15.01 24.10
CA ALA A 378 13.20 -15.28 24.68
C ALA A 378 12.38 -16.19 23.76
N GLU A 379 11.91 -17.33 24.28
CA GLU A 379 11.28 -18.40 23.49
C GLU A 379 9.96 -17.97 22.82
N ASP A 380 9.17 -17.15 23.50
CA ASP A 380 7.94 -16.55 23.00
C ASP A 380 8.21 -15.63 21.80
N ILE A 381 9.26 -14.81 21.87
CA ILE A 381 9.69 -13.92 20.79
C ILE A 381 10.23 -14.71 19.59
N ILE A 382 11.05 -15.74 19.84
CA ILE A 382 11.55 -16.63 18.78
C ILE A 382 10.38 -17.30 18.07
N SER A 383 9.44 -17.87 18.83
CA SER A 383 8.27 -18.58 18.30
C SER A 383 7.37 -17.64 17.49
N GLY A 384 7.02 -16.48 18.06
CA GLY A 384 6.18 -15.47 17.40
C GLY A 384 6.80 -14.94 16.11
N ALA A 385 8.08 -14.55 16.15
CA ALA A 385 8.78 -14.01 14.98
C ALA A 385 9.01 -15.07 13.89
N SER A 386 9.32 -16.32 14.26
CA SER A 386 9.45 -17.43 13.31
C SER A 386 8.11 -17.76 12.64
N GLY A 387 7.02 -17.82 13.42
CA GLY A 387 5.67 -18.04 12.90
C GLY A 387 5.25 -16.94 11.91
N LEU A 388 5.50 -15.68 12.26
CA LEU A 388 5.24 -14.54 11.37
C LEU A 388 6.09 -14.57 10.12
N TYR A 389 7.37 -14.91 10.23
CA TYR A 389 8.29 -14.99 9.09
C TYR A 389 7.79 -15.96 8.01
N LEU A 390 7.44 -17.18 8.41
CA LEU A 390 6.96 -18.23 7.50
C LEU A 390 5.58 -17.86 6.93
N ASN A 391 4.65 -17.45 7.79
CA ASN A 391 3.29 -17.11 7.36
C ASN A 391 3.26 -15.88 6.44
N PHE A 392 4.11 -14.88 6.67
CA PHE A 392 4.14 -13.66 5.88
C PHE A 392 4.63 -13.91 4.45
N ARG A 393 5.70 -14.68 4.26
CA ARG A 393 6.20 -15.04 2.92
C ARG A 393 5.14 -15.79 2.12
N HIS A 394 4.59 -16.84 2.71
CA HIS A 394 3.55 -17.65 2.10
C HIS A 394 2.31 -16.83 1.72
N ARG A 395 1.79 -16.02 2.66
CA ARG A 395 0.60 -15.21 2.42
C ARG A 395 0.85 -14.05 1.45
N PHE A 396 2.05 -13.47 1.42
CA PHE A 396 2.42 -12.48 0.40
C PHE A 396 2.35 -13.08 -1.01
N ILE A 397 2.93 -14.28 -1.20
CA ILE A 397 2.88 -14.98 -2.50
C ILE A 397 1.43 -15.30 -2.88
N SER A 398 0.66 -15.87 -1.97
CA SER A 398 -0.76 -16.19 -2.19
C SER A 398 -1.60 -14.94 -2.53
N MET A 399 -1.30 -13.82 -1.88
CA MET A 399 -1.94 -12.52 -2.18
C MET A 399 -1.60 -12.04 -3.59
N VAL A 400 -0.32 -12.04 -4.00
CA VAL A 400 0.08 -11.64 -5.37
C VAL A 400 -0.51 -12.60 -6.41
N ASP A 401 -0.50 -13.90 -6.17
CA ASP A 401 -1.17 -14.91 -7.01
C ASP A 401 -2.66 -14.60 -7.15
N THR A 402 -3.32 -14.26 -6.05
CA THR A 402 -4.75 -13.90 -6.03
C THR A 402 -5.02 -12.63 -6.83
N MET A 403 -4.20 -11.58 -6.68
CA MET A 403 -4.31 -10.35 -7.47
C MET A 403 -4.21 -10.66 -8.96
N ARG A 404 -3.13 -11.35 -9.35
CA ARG A 404 -2.85 -11.75 -10.73
C ARG A 404 -3.99 -12.58 -11.33
N ASN A 405 -4.47 -13.59 -10.61
CA ASN A 405 -5.54 -14.47 -11.07
C ASN A 405 -6.86 -13.71 -11.26
N ASN A 406 -7.21 -12.81 -10.35
CA ASN A 406 -8.41 -11.98 -10.47
C ASN A 406 -8.30 -11.01 -11.67
N LEU A 407 -7.14 -10.40 -11.89
CA LEU A 407 -6.90 -9.51 -13.03
C LEU A 407 -7.01 -10.26 -14.35
N GLN A 408 -6.35 -11.42 -14.46
CA GLN A 408 -6.42 -12.28 -15.64
C GLN A 408 -7.86 -12.74 -15.91
N ARG A 409 -8.59 -13.12 -14.86
CA ARG A 409 -10.00 -13.46 -14.98
C ARG A 409 -10.83 -12.29 -15.47
N GLY A 410 -10.59 -11.09 -14.93
CA GLY A 410 -11.22 -9.85 -15.40
C GLY A 410 -10.98 -9.62 -16.88
N LYS A 411 -9.74 -9.76 -17.36
CA LYS A 411 -9.39 -9.69 -18.78
C LYS A 411 -10.14 -10.72 -19.63
N ASN A 412 -10.22 -11.97 -19.15
CA ASN A 412 -10.92 -13.05 -19.85
C ASN A 412 -12.43 -12.82 -19.97
N ILE A 413 -13.06 -12.17 -18.98
CA ILE A 413 -14.47 -11.77 -19.04
C ILE A 413 -14.64 -10.59 -20.01
N GLY A 414 -13.79 -9.58 -19.90
CA GLY A 414 -13.69 -8.48 -20.87
C GLY A 414 -13.08 -7.21 -20.29
N PRO A 415 -12.78 -6.20 -21.15
CA PRO A 415 -12.06 -4.99 -20.75
C PRO A 415 -12.72 -4.22 -19.61
N LYS A 416 -14.06 -4.13 -19.61
CA LYS A 416 -14.81 -3.45 -18.53
C LYS A 416 -14.62 -4.16 -17.19
N THR A 417 -14.69 -5.49 -17.17
CA THR A 417 -14.52 -6.28 -15.95
C THR A 417 -13.09 -6.24 -15.45
N HIS A 418 -12.09 -6.14 -16.34
CA HIS A 418 -10.71 -5.90 -15.95
C HIS A 418 -10.56 -4.60 -15.16
N THR A 419 -11.15 -3.49 -15.63
CA THR A 419 -11.16 -2.22 -14.88
C THR A 419 -11.93 -2.32 -13.56
N GLU A 420 -13.02 -3.10 -13.51
CA GLU A 420 -13.71 -3.37 -12.24
C GLU A 420 -12.84 -4.12 -11.24
N VAL A 421 -12.01 -5.08 -11.68
CA VAL A 421 -11.07 -5.78 -10.80
C VAL A 421 -10.04 -4.83 -10.23
N HIS A 422 -9.50 -3.92 -11.06
CA HIS A 422 -8.66 -2.82 -10.57
C HIS A 422 -9.36 -2.03 -9.46
N ALA A 423 -10.60 -1.57 -9.69
CA ALA A 423 -11.38 -0.86 -8.68
C ALA A 423 -11.63 -1.66 -7.40
N LEU A 424 -11.83 -2.99 -7.50
CA LEU A 424 -11.97 -3.86 -6.34
C LEU A 424 -10.68 -3.95 -5.52
N LEU A 425 -9.52 -3.96 -6.17
CA LEU A 425 -8.22 -3.93 -5.50
C LEU A 425 -8.00 -2.62 -4.76
N TYR A 426 -8.53 -1.49 -5.24
CA TYR A 426 -8.55 -0.21 -4.50
C TYR A 426 -9.47 -0.24 -3.27
N ILE A 427 -10.64 -0.88 -3.38
CA ILE A 427 -11.65 -0.87 -2.32
C ILE A 427 -11.30 -1.83 -1.18
N LEU A 428 -10.80 -3.02 -1.53
CA LEU A 428 -10.55 -4.08 -0.57
C LEU A 428 -9.13 -3.99 -0.04
N PRO A 429 -8.90 -4.25 1.27
CA PRO A 429 -7.56 -4.48 1.76
C PRO A 429 -6.98 -5.78 1.17
N PRO A 430 -5.65 -5.91 1.04
CA PRO A 430 -5.00 -7.10 0.50
C PRO A 430 -5.43 -8.43 1.12
N SER A 431 -5.68 -8.46 2.43
CA SER A 431 -6.18 -9.66 3.12
C SER A 431 -7.53 -10.17 2.59
N LYS A 432 -8.31 -9.30 1.93
CA LYS A 432 -9.63 -9.60 1.38
C LYS A 432 -9.64 -9.84 -0.14
N TYR A 433 -8.49 -9.85 -0.82
CA TYR A 433 -8.46 -10.05 -2.29
C TYR A 433 -8.99 -11.40 -2.76
N HIS A 434 -8.94 -12.43 -1.92
CA HIS A 434 -9.48 -13.76 -2.24
C HIS A 434 -11.00 -13.74 -2.48
N HIS A 435 -11.69 -12.74 -1.96
CA HIS A 435 -13.12 -12.53 -2.14
C HIS A 435 -13.53 -12.00 -3.53
N ILE A 436 -12.59 -11.38 -4.27
CA ILE A 436 -12.88 -10.81 -5.59
C ILE A 436 -13.37 -11.89 -6.55
N LYS A 437 -12.82 -13.10 -6.48
CA LYS A 437 -13.27 -14.23 -7.28
C LYS A 437 -14.77 -14.51 -7.07
N ARG A 438 -15.20 -14.56 -5.80
CA ARG A 438 -16.62 -14.82 -5.43
C ARG A 438 -17.53 -13.67 -5.86
N TYR A 439 -17.06 -12.42 -5.77
CA TYR A 439 -17.77 -11.27 -6.33
C TYR A 439 -17.99 -11.41 -7.85
N LEU A 440 -16.95 -11.78 -8.59
CA LEU A 440 -17.05 -12.00 -10.04
C LEU A 440 -17.98 -13.17 -10.37
N ASP A 441 -17.90 -14.27 -9.61
CA ASP A 441 -18.81 -15.43 -9.73
C ASP A 441 -20.27 -15.01 -9.52
N HIS A 442 -20.53 -14.16 -8.52
CA HIS A 442 -21.86 -13.66 -8.21
C HIS A 442 -22.42 -12.76 -9.33
N LYS A 443 -21.60 -11.83 -9.83
CA LYS A 443 -22.02 -10.82 -10.81
C LYS A 443 -22.11 -11.35 -12.24
N TYR A 444 -21.17 -12.22 -12.64
CA TYR A 444 -21.03 -12.69 -14.02
C TYR A 444 -21.30 -14.19 -14.20
N GLY A 445 -21.46 -14.94 -13.12
CA GLY A 445 -21.58 -16.40 -13.14
C GLY A 445 -20.23 -17.11 -12.95
N PRO A 446 -20.23 -18.33 -12.39
CA PRO A 446 -19.02 -19.05 -11.99
C PRO A 446 -18.11 -19.47 -13.16
N ASP A 447 -18.69 -19.70 -14.34
CA ASP A 447 -17.96 -20.14 -15.54
C ASP A 447 -17.36 -18.98 -16.34
N SER A 448 -17.68 -17.74 -15.96
CA SER A 448 -17.21 -16.54 -16.66
C SER A 448 -15.72 -16.31 -16.43
N GLY A 449 -14.97 -16.16 -17.52
CA GLY A 449 -13.53 -15.86 -17.49
C GLY A 449 -12.61 -17.08 -17.32
N LEU A 450 -13.14 -18.30 -17.37
CA LEU A 450 -12.31 -19.50 -17.55
C LEU A 450 -11.70 -19.48 -18.95
N GLU A 451 -10.42 -19.85 -19.08
CA GLU A 451 -9.81 -20.07 -20.39
C GLU A 451 -10.65 -21.11 -21.13
N LYS A 452 -11.23 -20.72 -22.28
CA LYS A 452 -11.84 -21.69 -23.17
C LYS A 452 -10.70 -22.58 -23.64
N GLN A 453 -10.68 -23.85 -23.19
CA GLN A 453 -9.85 -24.85 -23.84
C GLN A 453 -10.13 -24.74 -25.35
N PRO A 454 -9.08 -24.66 -26.20
CA PRO A 454 -9.29 -24.67 -27.63
C PRO A 454 -10.12 -25.90 -27.96
N GLN A 455 -11.36 -25.70 -28.37
CA GLN A 455 -12.23 -26.79 -28.79
C GLN A 455 -11.47 -27.53 -29.89
N GLY A 456 -11.14 -28.79 -29.60
CA GLY A 456 -10.44 -29.67 -30.52
C GLY A 456 -11.07 -29.58 -31.90
N ALA A 457 -10.20 -29.50 -32.90
CA ALA A 457 -10.57 -29.53 -34.31
C ALA A 457 -11.66 -30.59 -34.56
N PRO A 458 -12.64 -30.31 -35.45
CA PRO A 458 -13.71 -31.26 -35.72
C PRO A 458 -13.11 -32.59 -36.14
N GLU A 459 -13.60 -33.68 -35.52
CA GLU A 459 -13.35 -35.04 -35.96
C GLU A 459 -13.59 -35.08 -37.48
N GLN A 460 -12.49 -35.16 -38.24
CA GLN A 460 -12.58 -35.51 -39.64
C GLN A 460 -13.09 -36.94 -39.66
N GLY A 461 -14.34 -37.08 -40.09
CA GLY A 461 -14.97 -38.35 -40.35
C GLY A 461 -14.04 -39.21 -41.22
N LEU A 462 -13.65 -40.36 -40.66
CA LEU A 462 -13.11 -41.46 -41.42
C LEU A 462 -14.22 -41.99 -42.34
N ALA A 463 -14.28 -41.43 -43.54
CA ALA A 463 -14.91 -42.05 -44.69
C ALA A 463 -13.87 -42.05 -45.83
N ASN A 464 -13.12 -43.15 -45.93
CA ASN A 464 -12.72 -43.86 -47.16
C ASN A 464 -11.37 -44.58 -46.97
N GLY A 465 -11.42 -45.91 -47.10
CA GLY A 465 -10.29 -46.83 -47.06
C GLY A 465 -10.77 -48.24 -46.74
#